data_AF-W4V5Y4-F1
#
_entry.id   AF-W4V5Y4-F1
#
_cell.length_a   1.000
_cell.length_b   1.000
_cell.length_c   1.000
_cell.angle_alpha   90.00
_cell.angle_beta   90.00
_cell.angle_gamma   90.00
#
_symmetry.space_group_name_H-M   'P 1'
#
loop_
_entity.id
_entity.type
_entity.pdbx_description
1 polymer ?
#
loop_
_entity_poly.entity_id
_entity_poly.type
_entity_poly.pdbx_seq_one_letter_code
_entity_poly.pdbx_strand_id
1 'polypeptide(L)'
;MRPVTISLDDYFVNRELTPKDENGEYDFEALEAIDIKLFNQHLAELTAGKEVDVPIFNFPNGCRESFCRKLKIDEDQIIIIEGIHG
;
A
#
# COMPACT_ATOMS: atom_id res chain seq x y z
N MET A 1 -18.50 -9.48 -12.97
CA MET A 1 -17.20 -8.86 -12.68
C MET A 1 -17.25 -8.24 -11.29
N ARG A 2 -16.42 -8.73 -10.36
CA ARG A 2 -16.31 -8.17 -8.99
C ARG A 2 -14.93 -7.52 -8.89
N PRO A 3 -14.83 -6.18 -8.96
CA PRO A 3 -13.53 -5.51 -8.85
C PRO A 3 -12.97 -5.69 -7.45
N VAL A 4 -11.65 -5.71 -7.36
CA VAL A 4 -10.88 -5.74 -6.11
C VAL A 4 -10.07 -4.46 -6.03
N THR A 5 -10.24 -3.71 -4.95
CA THR A 5 -9.51 -2.45 -4.74
C THR A 5 -8.29 -2.71 -3.85
N ILE A 6 -7.15 -2.15 -4.24
CA ILE A 6 -5.92 -2.09 -3.44
C ILE A 6 -5.60 -0.61 -3.23
N SER A 7 -5.61 -0.18 -1.98
CA SER A 7 -5.19 1.17 -1.60
C SER A 7 -3.67 1.22 -1.48
N LEU A 8 -3.03 2.21 -2.11
CA LEU A 8 -1.61 2.51 -1.93
C LEU A 8 -1.33 3.04 -0.53
N ASP A 9 -2.33 3.63 0.14
CA ASP A 9 -2.21 4.17 1.49
C ASP A 9 -1.83 3.09 2.51
N ASP A 10 -2.33 1.87 2.30
CA ASP A 10 -1.96 0.70 3.11
C ASP A 10 -0.45 0.38 3.04
N TYR A 11 0.22 0.80 1.97
CA TYR A 11 1.64 0.54 1.72
C TYR A 11 2.56 1.67 2.18
N PHE A 12 2.07 2.69 2.88
CA PHE A 12 2.93 3.71 3.47
C PHE A 12 4.02 3.10 4.36
N VAL A 13 5.20 3.70 4.32
CA VAL A 13 6.26 3.44 5.30
C VAL A 13 5.89 4.10 6.63
N ASN A 14 6.46 3.62 7.73
CA ASN A 14 6.27 4.26 9.03
C ASN A 14 6.71 5.73 8.96
N ARG A 15 6.06 6.61 9.73
CA ARG A 15 6.29 8.06 9.77
C ARG A 15 7.78 8.42 9.92
N GLU A 16 8.52 7.66 10.70
CA GLU A 16 9.97 7.87 10.91
C GLU A 16 10.82 7.65 9.65
N LEU A 17 10.31 6.88 8.70
CA LEU A 17 10.94 6.55 7.41
C LEU A 17 10.38 7.40 6.26
N THR A 18 9.28 8.11 6.50
CA THR A 18 8.70 9.03 5.51
C THR A 18 9.71 10.14 5.22
N PRO A 19 9.98 10.45 3.93
CA PRO A 19 10.87 11.54 3.56
C PRO A 19 10.36 12.86 4.15
N LYS A 20 11.27 13.82 4.26
CA LYS A 20 10.94 15.17 4.70
C LYS A 20 11.12 16.15 3.56
N ASP A 21 10.25 17.16 3.52
CA ASP A 21 10.32 18.25 2.56
C ASP A 21 11.43 19.26 2.92
N GLU A 22 11.53 20.33 2.14
CA GLU A 22 12.49 21.42 2.35
C GLU A 22 12.31 22.16 3.69
N ASN A 23 11.13 22.08 4.30
CA ASN A 23 10.81 22.69 5.58
C ASN A 23 11.07 21.75 6.77
N GLY A 24 11.40 20.48 6.50
CA GLY A 24 11.62 19.44 7.51
C GLY A 24 10.35 18.75 8.00
N GLU A 25 9.23 18.99 7.32
CA GLU A 25 7.93 18.35 7.56
C GLU A 25 7.84 17.02 6.79
N TYR A 26 7.05 16.07 7.27
CA TYR A 26 6.90 14.78 6.59
C TYR A 26 6.16 14.95 5.26
N ASP A 27 6.80 14.52 4.19
CA ASP A 27 6.24 14.53 2.85
C ASP A 27 5.54 13.19 2.58
N PHE A 28 4.25 13.13 2.92
CA PHE A 28 3.39 11.98 2.65
C PHE A 28 2.93 11.90 1.19
N GLU A 29 3.17 12.95 0.40
CA GLU A 29 2.83 12.98 -1.03
C GLU A 29 3.99 12.45 -1.89
N ALA A 30 5.20 12.39 -1.33
CA ALA A 30 6.35 11.77 -1.97
C ALA A 30 6.10 10.29 -2.28
N LEU A 31 6.50 9.85 -3.47
CA LEU A 31 6.43 8.44 -3.87
C LEU A 31 7.22 7.54 -2.91
N GLU A 32 8.31 8.07 -2.34
CA GLU A 32 9.17 7.43 -1.36
C GLU A 32 8.48 7.21 0.01
N ALA A 33 7.35 7.86 0.26
CA ALA A 33 6.50 7.57 1.42
C ALA A 33 5.79 6.21 1.30
N ILE A 34 5.77 5.61 0.11
CA ILE A 34 5.16 4.31 -0.16
C ILE A 34 6.24 3.24 -0.30
N ASP A 35 6.02 2.07 0.27
CA ASP A 35 6.85 0.88 0.07
C ASP A 35 6.54 0.23 -1.29
N ILE A 36 7.00 0.89 -2.35
CA ILE A 36 6.80 0.48 -3.75
C ILE A 36 7.35 -0.93 -4.00
N LYS A 37 8.39 -1.34 -3.27
CA LYS A 37 8.96 -2.67 -3.39
C LYS A 37 7.96 -3.74 -2.92
N LEU A 38 7.39 -3.57 -1.73
CA LEU A 38 6.38 -4.50 -1.21
C LEU A 38 5.12 -4.50 -2.08
N PHE A 39 4.66 -3.32 -2.50
CA PHE A 39 3.50 -3.19 -3.38
C PHE A 39 3.68 -3.98 -4.69
N ASN A 40 4.81 -3.80 -5.38
CA ASN A 40 5.10 -4.50 -6.62
C ASN A 40 5.22 -6.03 -6.42
N GLN A 41 5.80 -6.45 -5.29
CA GLN A 41 5.85 -7.87 -4.95
C GLN A 41 4.44 -8.44 -4.79
N HIS A 42 3.57 -7.78 -4.01
CA HIS A 42 2.21 -8.25 -3.80
C HIS A 42 1.39 -8.24 -5.10
N LEU A 43 1.56 -7.24 -5.96
CA LEU A 43 0.89 -7.19 -7.25
C LEU A 43 1.30 -8.38 -8.15
N ALA A 44 2.59 -8.71 -8.18
CA ALA A 44 3.09 -9.88 -8.92
C ALA A 44 2.58 -11.21 -8.34
N GLU A 45 2.49 -11.32 -7.01
CA GLU A 45 1.96 -12.51 -6.34
C GLU A 45 0.45 -12.70 -6.58
N LEU A 46 -0.33 -11.61 -6.46
CA LEU A 46 -1.77 -11.60 -6.74
C LEU A 46 -2.06 -11.99 -8.18
N THR A 47 -1.36 -11.39 -9.15
CA THR A 47 -1.54 -11.72 -10.58
C THR A 47 -1.11 -13.14 -10.94
N ALA A 48 -0.30 -13.79 -10.09
CA ALA A 48 0.02 -15.22 -10.18
C ALA A 48 -0.99 -16.12 -9.43
N GLY A 49 -2.10 -15.58 -8.94
CA GLY A 49 -3.15 -16.30 -8.22
C GLY A 49 -2.79 -16.66 -6.77
N LYS A 50 -1.75 -16.04 -6.20
CA LYS A 50 -1.34 -16.25 -4.80
C LYS A 50 -2.13 -15.33 -3.86
N GLU A 51 -2.25 -15.77 -2.61
CA GLU A 51 -2.76 -14.92 -1.52
C GLU A 51 -1.60 -14.12 -0.94
N VAL A 52 -1.86 -12.85 -0.62
CA VAL A 52 -0.92 -11.94 0.03
C VAL A 52 -1.51 -11.36 1.32
N ASP A 53 -0.65 -10.99 2.25
CA ASP A 53 -1.02 -10.30 3.48
C ASP A 53 -0.80 -8.79 3.28
N VAL A 54 -1.86 -8.08 2.85
CA VAL A 54 -1.83 -6.64 2.60
C VAL A 54 -1.66 -5.90 3.94
N PRO A 55 -0.66 -5.02 4.09
CA PRO A 55 -0.51 -4.21 5.29
C PRO A 55 -1.74 -3.31 5.52
N ILE A 56 -1.89 -2.80 6.74
CA ILE A 56 -2.87 -1.78 7.07
C ILE A 56 -2.11 -0.63 7.69
N PHE A 57 -2.18 0.55 7.09
CA PHE A 57 -1.52 1.72 7.65
C PHE A 57 -2.47 2.48 8.59
N ASN A 58 -2.01 2.73 9.81
CA ASN A 58 -2.76 3.51 10.79
C ASN A 58 -2.23 4.95 10.79
N PHE A 59 -2.96 5.85 10.14
CA PHE A 59 -2.60 7.28 10.06
C PHE A 59 -2.48 7.96 11.44
N PRO A 60 -3.41 7.77 12.39
CA PRO A 60 -3.24 8.28 13.76
C PRO A 60 -1.90 7.86 14.40
N ASN A 61 -1.55 6.57 14.32
CA ASN A 61 -0.32 6.03 14.90
C ASN A 61 0.92 6.34 14.05
N GLY A 62 0.74 6.63 12.75
CA GLY A 62 1.82 6.87 11.80
C GLY A 62 2.64 5.63 11.49
N CYS A 63 2.06 4.43 11.59
CA CYS A 63 2.77 3.19 11.34
C CYS A 63 1.81 2.10 10.85
N ARG A 64 2.39 1.02 10.31
CA ARG A 64 1.63 -0.18 9.96
C ARG A 64 1.14 -0.89 11.22
N GLU A 65 -0.07 -1.42 11.12
CA GLU A 65 -0.61 -2.34 12.12
C GLU A 65 0.21 -3.65 12.16
N SER A 66 0.16 -4.32 13.31
CA SER A 66 0.82 -5.62 13.49
C SER A 66 0.11 -6.77 12.75
N PHE A 67 -1.13 -6.54 12.32
CA PHE A 67 -1.94 -7.48 11.57
C PHE A 67 -2.15 -6.99 10.14
N CYS A 68 -2.47 -7.92 9.25
CA CYS A 68 -2.64 -7.66 7.82
C CYS A 68 -4.01 -8.16 7.34
N ARG A 69 -4.45 -7.66 6.18
CA ARG A 69 -5.64 -8.11 5.47
C ARG A 69 -5.24 -9.13 4.40
N LYS A 70 -5.79 -10.34 4.47
CA LYS A 70 -5.61 -11.34 3.42
C LYS A 70 -6.32 -10.93 2.14
N LEU A 71 -5.60 -11.00 1.03
CA LEU A 71 -6.13 -10.72 -0.30
C LEU A 71 -5.70 -11.79 -1.29
N LYS A 72 -6.66 -12.31 -2.04
CA LYS A 72 -6.45 -13.18 -3.18
C LYS A 72 -7.38 -12.71 -4.30
N ILE A 73 -6.92 -12.79 -5.54
CA ILE A 73 -7.74 -12.48 -6.72
C ILE A 73 -7.90 -13.72 -7.59
N ASP A 74 -9.05 -13.81 -8.26
CA ASP A 74 -9.31 -14.78 -9.31
C ASP A 74 -8.92 -14.20 -10.69
N GLU A 75 -8.70 -15.08 -11.69
CA GLU A 75 -8.20 -14.69 -13.04
C GLU A 75 -9.12 -13.71 -13.78
N ASP A 76 -10.42 -13.65 -13.44
CA ASP A 76 -11.42 -12.79 -14.08
C ASP A 76 -11.72 -11.49 -13.31
N GLN A 77 -10.99 -11.23 -12.21
CA GLN A 77 -11.16 -10.02 -11.42
C GLN A 77 -10.28 -8.87 -11.91
N ILE A 78 -10.87 -7.67 -11.95
CA ILE A 78 -10.13 -6.44 -12.20
C ILE A 78 -9.56 -5.95 -10.87
N ILE A 79 -8.25 -5.67 -10.86
CA ILE A 79 -7.60 -4.92 -9.79
C ILE A 79 -7.77 -3.43 -10.07
N ILE A 80 -8.31 -2.70 -9.11
CA ILE A 80 -8.33 -1.24 -9.08
C ILE A 80 -7.29 -0.82 -8.05
N ILE A 81 -6.30 -0.04 -8.48
CA ILE A 81 -5.33 0.56 -7.57
C ILE A 81 -5.82 1.98 -7.30
N GLU A 82 -6.01 2.31 -6.02
CA GLU A 82 -6.37 3.67 -5.59
C GLU A 82 -5.25 4.28 -4.74
N GLY A 83 -5.13 5.60 -4.83
CA GLY A 83 -3.95 6.39 -4.45
C GLY A 83 -3.46 7.13 -5.69
N ILE A 84 -2.83 8.29 -5.63
CA ILE A 84 -2.25 9.09 -4.56
C ILE A 84 -3.13 10.35 -4.36
N HIS A 85 -3.08 10.93 -3.16
CA HIS A 85 -3.54 12.31 -2.95
C HIS A 85 -2.72 13.24 -3.88
N GLY A 86 -3.34 14.36 -4.23
CA GLY A 86 -2.78 15.35 -5.14
C GLY A 86 -2.87 16.73 -4.54
#